data_AF-M1UP04-F1
#
_entry.id   AF-M1UP04-F1
#
_cell.length_a   1.000
_cell.length_b   1.000
_cell.length_c   1.000
_cell.angle_alpha   90.00
_cell.angle_beta   90.00
_cell.angle_gamma   90.00
#
_symmetry.space_group_name_H-M   'P 1'
#
loop_
_entity.id
_entity.type
_entity.pdbx_description
1 polymer ?
#
loop_
_entity_poly.entity_id
_entity_poly.type
_entity_poly.pdbx_seq_one_letter_code
_entity_poly.pdbx_strand_id
1 'polypeptide(L)'
;MGIHLPPSFTTTGTLQILPGEIAQTTSFNLAIAERIGEIALEVYDRQSPAETRFRTIETYPPAAHWQLRARFYPQAESVNLTAADGLIVPTPTVGWVVFEKEGREFRLRVCNVGQRLRAVFSDKTTSQGVFRFRCLDIEAPDINGETVVDFNRAYLPAVAFSEHFLCAGPSIANGLNLEVEAGEKWVVGDF
;
A
#
# COMPACT_ATOMS: atom_id res chain seq x y z
N MET A 1 -26.60 -38.07 -20.33
CA MET A 1 -26.59 -36.59 -20.33
C MET A 1 -25.16 -36.19 -20.06
N GLY A 2 -24.39 -35.92 -21.12
CA GLY A 2 -22.93 -35.74 -21.04
C GLY A 2 -22.58 -34.38 -20.44
N ILE A 3 -21.63 -34.38 -19.52
CA ILE A 3 -21.05 -33.17 -18.95
C ILE A 3 -20.37 -32.43 -20.10
N HIS A 4 -20.87 -31.25 -20.46
CA HIS A 4 -20.21 -30.39 -21.43
C HIS A 4 -18.87 -29.95 -20.84
N LEU A 5 -17.79 -30.62 -21.24
CA LEU A 5 -16.45 -30.08 -21.01
C LEU A 5 -16.34 -28.78 -21.83
N PRO A 6 -15.82 -27.69 -21.25
CA PRO A 6 -15.57 -26.47 -22.02
C PRO A 6 -14.65 -26.78 -23.21
N PRO A 7 -14.79 -26.05 -24.33
CA PRO A 7 -13.97 -26.28 -25.52
C PRO A 7 -12.48 -26.17 -25.17
N SER A 8 -11.67 -27.05 -25.78
CA SER A 8 -10.22 -27.04 -25.65
C SER A 8 -9.67 -25.67 -26.06
N PHE A 9 -8.99 -24.98 -25.14
CA PHE A 9 -8.22 -23.80 -25.47
C PHE A 9 -7.10 -24.21 -26.44
N THR A 10 -7.03 -23.58 -27.62
CA THR A 10 -5.91 -23.74 -28.54
C THR A 10 -4.93 -22.63 -28.24
N THR A 11 -3.70 -22.94 -27.82
CA THR A 11 -2.65 -21.95 -27.63
C THR A 11 -2.18 -21.44 -28.99
N THR A 12 -2.46 -20.16 -29.29
CA THR A 12 -1.99 -19.51 -30.53
C THR A 12 -0.53 -19.08 -30.47
N GLY A 13 0.15 -19.29 -29.33
CA GLY A 13 1.56 -18.97 -29.11
C GLY A 13 1.96 -19.06 -27.64
N THR A 14 3.23 -18.74 -27.37
CA THR A 14 3.80 -18.63 -26.01
C THR A 14 4.20 -17.17 -25.77
N LEU A 15 3.73 -16.60 -24.67
CA LEU A 15 4.18 -15.30 -24.17
C LEU A 15 5.12 -15.54 -22.98
N GLN A 16 6.35 -15.06 -23.09
CA GLN A 16 7.30 -15.07 -21.97
C GLN A 16 7.33 -13.68 -21.33
N ILE A 17 7.27 -13.65 -20.01
CA ILE A 17 7.32 -12.41 -19.21
C ILE A 17 8.47 -12.59 -18.23
N LEU A 18 9.48 -11.73 -18.29
CA LEU A 18 10.61 -11.74 -17.36
C LEU A 18 10.26 -11.01 -16.05
N PRO A 19 11.00 -11.26 -14.96
CA PRO A 19 10.79 -10.53 -13.71
C PRO A 19 10.84 -9.01 -13.92
N GLY A 20 9.79 -8.31 -13.48
CA GLY A 20 9.65 -6.86 -13.62
C GLY A 20 9.07 -6.40 -14.96
N GLU A 21 8.82 -7.31 -15.91
CA GLU A 21 8.13 -6.97 -17.15
C GLU A 21 6.61 -6.96 -16.98
N ILE A 22 5.97 -6.06 -17.74
CA ILE A 22 4.53 -6.06 -17.94
C ILE A 22 4.28 -6.34 -19.42
N ALA A 23 3.69 -7.49 -19.73
CA ALA A 23 3.27 -7.79 -21.08
C ALA A 23 1.91 -7.17 -21.37
N GLN A 24 1.82 -6.44 -22.47
CA GLN A 24 0.60 -5.78 -22.89
C GLN A 24 -0.05 -6.54 -24.03
N THR A 25 -1.35 -6.78 -23.90
CA THR A 25 -2.22 -7.30 -24.95
C THR A 25 -3.30 -6.27 -25.24
N THR A 26 -4.17 -6.56 -26.22
CA THR A 26 -5.33 -5.70 -26.51
C THR A 26 -6.26 -5.52 -25.29
N SER A 27 -6.46 -6.59 -24.52
CA SER A 27 -7.46 -6.60 -23.43
C SER A 27 -6.85 -6.58 -22.03
N PHE A 28 -5.60 -7.02 -21.87
CA PHE A 28 -4.97 -7.19 -20.56
C PHE A 28 -3.55 -6.62 -20.53
N ASN A 29 -3.17 -6.04 -19.39
CA ASN A 29 -1.77 -6.00 -19.00
C ASN A 29 -1.50 -7.16 -18.03
N LEU A 30 -0.39 -7.85 -18.22
CA LEU A 30 -0.03 -9.06 -17.49
C LEU A 30 1.31 -8.84 -16.80
N ALA A 31 1.38 -9.08 -15.49
CA ALA A 31 2.62 -9.00 -14.73
C ALA A 31 2.81 -10.28 -13.91
N ILE A 32 4.06 -10.61 -13.60
CA ILE A 32 4.38 -11.74 -12.72
C ILE A 32 4.62 -11.19 -11.31
N ALA A 33 3.94 -11.78 -10.33
CA ALA A 33 4.18 -11.54 -8.92
C ALA A 33 4.70 -12.82 -8.26
N GLU A 34 5.67 -12.67 -7.35
CA GLU A 34 6.07 -13.74 -6.44
C GLU A 34 5.65 -13.36 -5.04
N ARG A 35 4.99 -14.28 -4.34
CA ARG A 35 4.58 -14.09 -2.96
C ARG A 35 4.87 -15.36 -2.16
N ILE A 36 5.86 -15.27 -1.27
CA ILE A 36 6.25 -16.36 -0.36
C ILE A 36 6.62 -17.63 -1.16
N GLY A 37 7.43 -17.46 -2.22
CA GLY A 37 7.89 -18.56 -3.07
C GLY A 37 6.86 -19.07 -4.08
N GLU A 38 5.62 -18.59 -4.03
CA GLU A 38 4.59 -18.92 -5.01
C GLU A 38 4.54 -17.85 -6.11
N ILE A 39 4.52 -18.29 -7.36
CA ILE A 39 4.42 -17.41 -8.53
C ILE A 39 2.96 -17.29 -8.92
N ALA A 40 2.49 -16.05 -9.10
CA ALA A 40 1.16 -15.72 -9.58
C ALA A 40 1.25 -14.80 -10.80
N LEU A 41 0.21 -14.88 -11.64
CA LEU A 41 -0.02 -13.93 -12.73
C LEU A 41 -0.98 -12.85 -12.23
N GLU A 42 -0.54 -11.60 -12.24
CA GLU A 42 -1.43 -10.45 -12.08
C GLU A 42 -2.03 -10.08 -13.44
N VAL A 43 -3.36 -10.01 -13.49
CA VAL A 43 -4.12 -9.71 -14.70
C VAL A 43 -4.85 -8.39 -14.51
N TYR A 44 -4.43 -7.38 -15.27
CA TYR A 44 -5.05 -6.07 -15.30
C TYR A 44 -5.96 -5.97 -16.53
N ASP A 45 -7.27 -6.14 -16.32
CA ASP A 45 -8.27 -6.01 -17.37
C ASP A 45 -8.47 -4.54 -17.77
N ARG A 46 -8.08 -4.21 -19.00
CA ARG A 46 -8.17 -2.86 -19.57
C ARG A 46 -9.61 -2.44 -19.90
N GLN A 47 -10.55 -3.39 -19.85
CA GLN A 47 -11.98 -3.17 -20.03
C GLN A 47 -12.75 -3.30 -18.71
N SER A 48 -12.04 -3.42 -17.58
CA SER A 48 -12.67 -3.49 -16.26
C SER A 48 -13.62 -2.30 -16.07
N PRO A 49 -14.87 -2.53 -15.60
CA PRO A 49 -15.77 -1.42 -15.28
C PRO A 49 -15.13 -0.42 -14.31
N ALA A 50 -14.27 -0.90 -13.41
CA ALA A 50 -13.55 -0.05 -12.43
C ALA A 50 -12.73 1.07 -13.11
N GLU A 51 -12.16 0.85 -14.30
CA GLU A 51 -11.42 1.86 -15.08
C GLU A 51 -12.33 3.04 -15.46
N THR A 52 -13.58 2.75 -15.82
CA THR A 52 -14.56 3.78 -16.22
C THR A 52 -15.33 4.37 -15.04
N ARG A 53 -15.36 3.66 -13.91
CA ARG A 53 -16.14 4.04 -12.72
C ARG A 53 -15.34 4.81 -11.68
N PHE A 54 -14.00 4.71 -11.71
CA PHE A 54 -13.14 5.59 -10.94
C PHE A 54 -13.33 7.05 -11.37
N ARG A 55 -13.52 7.95 -10.40
CA ARG A 55 -13.68 9.39 -10.67
C ARG A 55 -12.56 10.22 -10.06
N THR A 56 -12.25 9.99 -8.79
CA THR A 56 -11.20 10.73 -8.07
C THR A 56 -10.84 10.00 -6.78
N ILE A 57 -9.85 10.53 -6.07
CA ILE A 57 -9.57 10.21 -4.67
C ILE A 57 -10.01 11.44 -3.84
N GLU A 58 -10.78 11.20 -2.79
CA GLU A 58 -11.17 12.26 -1.84
C GLU A 58 -9.98 12.55 -0.91
N THR A 59 -9.69 13.82 -0.62
CA THR A 59 -8.49 14.23 0.12
C THR A 59 -8.78 15.32 1.14
N TYR A 60 -7.99 15.38 2.20
CA TYR A 60 -7.95 16.57 3.07
C TYR A 60 -7.14 17.68 2.38
N PRO A 61 -7.53 18.97 2.52
CA PRO A 61 -6.68 20.08 2.10
C PRO A 61 -5.32 20.03 2.79
N PRO A 62 -4.20 20.25 2.07
CA PRO A 62 -2.88 20.25 2.69
C PRO A 62 -2.76 21.32 3.79
N ALA A 63 -2.17 20.95 4.92
CA ALA A 63 -1.91 21.87 6.02
C ALA A 63 -0.49 21.74 6.57
N ALA A 64 0.16 22.87 6.85
CA ALA A 64 1.55 22.92 7.31
C ALA A 64 1.76 22.19 8.65
N HIS A 65 0.74 22.14 9.52
CA HIS A 65 0.82 21.48 10.82
C HIS A 65 0.81 19.93 10.74
N TRP A 66 0.73 19.38 9.52
CA TRP A 66 0.88 17.95 9.22
C TRP A 66 2.26 17.59 8.65
N GLN A 67 3.16 18.58 8.51
CA GLN A 67 4.58 18.38 8.27
C GLN A 67 5.33 18.43 9.61
N LEU A 68 5.67 17.26 10.14
CA LEU A 68 6.23 17.10 11.48
C LEU A 68 7.71 16.76 11.40
N ARG A 69 8.54 17.48 12.16
CA ARG A 69 9.92 17.07 12.37
C ARG A 69 9.93 15.72 13.09
N ALA A 70 10.81 14.84 12.64
CA ALA A 70 10.90 13.50 13.16
C ALA A 70 12.36 13.06 13.26
N ARG A 71 12.58 12.01 14.05
CA ARG A 71 13.90 11.37 14.20
C ARG A 71 13.77 9.89 13.93
N PHE A 72 14.70 9.38 13.13
CA PHE A 72 14.84 7.97 12.83
C PHE A 72 15.72 7.28 13.88
N TYR A 73 15.25 6.13 14.35
CA TYR A 73 15.94 5.25 15.28
C TYR A 73 16.10 3.87 14.62
N PRO A 74 17.31 3.48 14.20
CA PRO A 74 17.54 2.20 13.56
C PRO A 74 17.29 1.06 14.55
N GLN A 75 16.45 0.12 14.13
CA GLN A 75 16.14 -1.11 14.88
C GLN A 75 15.57 -2.11 13.88
N ALA A 76 16.46 -2.84 13.21
CA ALA A 76 16.08 -3.80 12.21
C ALA A 76 15.45 -5.05 12.84
N GLU A 77 14.28 -5.45 12.36
CA GLU A 77 13.62 -6.68 12.75
C GLU A 77 12.56 -7.10 11.72
N SER A 78 12.16 -8.37 11.75
CA SER A 78 11.03 -8.85 10.95
C SER A 78 9.76 -8.79 11.77
N VAL A 79 8.73 -8.13 11.23
CA VAL A 79 7.41 -8.06 11.86
C VAL A 79 6.38 -8.81 11.02
N ASN A 80 5.46 -9.50 11.68
CA ASN A 80 4.37 -10.19 11.00
C ASN A 80 3.24 -9.21 10.69
N LEU A 81 2.97 -9.01 9.40
CA LEU A 81 1.85 -8.21 8.92
C LEU A 81 0.75 -9.11 8.36
N THR A 82 -0.51 -8.70 8.48
CA THR A 82 -1.64 -9.45 7.91
C THR A 82 -1.99 -8.88 6.54
N ALA A 83 -1.91 -9.70 5.50
CA ALA A 83 -2.35 -9.40 4.13
C ALA A 83 -3.87 -9.34 4.02
N ALA A 84 -4.38 -8.76 2.93
CA ALA A 84 -5.81 -8.61 2.68
C ALA A 84 -6.56 -9.95 2.62
N ASP A 85 -5.89 -11.04 2.22
CA ASP A 85 -6.41 -12.41 2.22
C ASP A 85 -6.23 -13.15 3.56
N GLY A 86 -5.76 -12.45 4.60
CA GLY A 86 -5.55 -13.00 5.94
C GLY A 86 -4.20 -13.70 6.13
N LEU A 87 -3.36 -13.79 5.09
CA LEU A 87 -2.06 -14.42 5.22
C LEU A 87 -1.12 -13.58 6.08
N ILE A 88 -0.33 -14.24 6.92
CA ILE A 88 0.72 -13.57 7.70
C ILE A 88 2.00 -13.49 6.86
N VAL A 89 2.45 -12.26 6.60
CA VAL A 89 3.63 -11.97 5.79
C VAL A 89 4.74 -11.41 6.70
N PRO A 90 5.83 -12.16 6.93
CA PRO A 90 7.01 -11.65 7.60
C PRO A 90 7.61 -10.51 6.78
N THR A 91 7.67 -9.32 7.38
CA THR A 91 8.08 -8.10 6.69
C THR A 91 9.31 -7.50 7.39
N PRO A 92 10.46 -7.37 6.68
CA PRO A 92 11.63 -6.73 7.24
C PRO A 92 11.39 -5.22 7.44
N THR A 93 11.70 -4.74 8.63
CA THR A 93 11.64 -3.35 9.03
C THR A 93 13.03 -2.88 9.43
N VAL A 94 13.28 -1.57 9.35
CA VAL A 94 14.62 -1.00 9.54
C VAL A 94 14.72 -0.13 10.80
N GLY A 95 13.59 0.25 11.38
CA GLY A 95 13.57 1.04 12.61
C GLY A 95 12.25 1.77 12.84
N TRP A 96 12.35 2.82 13.63
CA TRP A 96 11.24 3.68 14.02
C TRP A 96 11.49 5.11 13.54
N VAL A 97 10.46 5.75 13.03
CA VAL A 97 10.41 7.21 12.87
C VAL A 97 9.54 7.76 14.01
N VAL A 98 10.11 8.60 14.85
CA VAL A 98 9.46 9.17 16.04
C VAL A 98 9.23 10.66 15.82
N PHE A 99 8.04 11.14 16.14
CA PHE A 99 7.63 12.53 15.97
C PHE A 99 6.68 12.96 17.09
N GLU A 100 6.51 14.27 17.27
CA GLU A 100 5.58 14.83 18.24
C GLU A 100 4.39 15.48 17.55
N LYS A 101 3.20 15.29 18.12
CA LYS A 101 1.98 16.00 17.76
C LYS A 101 1.18 16.28 19.02
N GLU A 102 0.73 17.53 19.21
CA GLU A 102 -0.10 17.92 20.35
C GLU A 102 0.53 17.57 21.72
N GLY A 103 1.85 17.77 21.86
CA GLY A 103 2.58 17.49 23.10
C GLY A 103 2.73 16.00 23.42
N ARG A 104 2.44 15.11 22.46
CA ARG A 104 2.53 13.66 22.61
C ARG A 104 3.47 13.07 21.56
N GLU A 105 4.31 12.14 22.01
CA GLU A 105 5.18 11.38 21.13
C GLU A 105 4.39 10.26 20.43
N PHE A 106 4.63 10.11 19.13
CA PHE A 106 4.14 9.04 18.29
C PHE A 106 5.31 8.43 17.53
N ARG A 107 5.13 7.17 17.10
CA ARG A 107 6.15 6.44 16.34
C ARG A 107 5.53 5.62 15.22
N LEU A 108 6.29 5.46 14.14
CA LEU A 108 5.96 4.61 13.00
C LEU A 108 7.10 3.64 12.76
N ARG A 109 6.80 2.35 12.74
CA ARG A 109 7.70 1.32 12.23
C ARG A 109 7.77 1.46 10.73
N VAL A 110 8.99 1.44 10.19
CA VAL A 110 9.24 1.67 8.76
C VAL A 110 10.08 0.56 8.13
N CYS A 111 9.86 0.34 6.83
CA CYS A 111 10.72 -0.48 5.97
C CYS A 111 11.42 0.40 4.92
N ASN A 112 12.46 -0.13 4.27
CA ASN A 112 13.11 0.55 3.15
C ASN A 112 12.30 0.38 1.86
N VAL A 113 12.20 1.45 1.09
CA VAL A 113 11.69 1.44 -0.29
C VAL A 113 12.61 2.29 -1.14
N GLY A 114 13.52 1.62 -1.88
CA GLY A 114 14.60 2.31 -2.58
C GLY A 114 15.49 3.08 -1.61
N GLN A 115 15.60 4.39 -1.79
CA GLN A 115 16.34 5.29 -0.90
C GLN A 115 15.46 5.98 0.17
N ARG A 116 14.18 5.62 0.26
CA ARG A 116 13.21 6.20 1.19
C ARG A 116 12.81 5.17 2.26
N LEU A 117 12.12 5.66 3.28
CA LEU A 117 11.43 4.86 4.27
C LEU A 117 9.94 4.82 3.94
N ARG A 118 9.24 3.72 4.23
CA ARG A 118 7.79 3.63 4.11
C ARG A 118 7.17 3.19 5.43
N ALA A 119 6.14 3.91 5.86
CA ALA A 119 5.23 3.50 6.91
C ALA A 119 3.88 3.08 6.31
N VAL A 120 3.31 1.98 6.82
CA VAL A 120 1.89 1.65 6.65
C VAL A 120 1.24 1.86 8.01
N PHE A 121 0.22 2.71 8.09
CA PHE A 121 -0.39 3.12 9.35
C PHE A 121 -1.91 3.17 9.28
N SER A 122 -2.56 2.98 10.43
CA SER A 122 -3.97 3.30 10.64
C SER A 122 -4.07 4.37 11.71
N ASP A 123 -5.18 5.11 11.70
CA ASP A 123 -5.42 6.19 12.64
C ASP A 123 -6.92 6.35 12.92
N LYS A 124 -7.28 7.25 13.83
CA LYS A 124 -8.67 7.41 14.29
C LYS A 124 -9.64 7.92 13.23
N THR A 125 -9.16 8.57 12.17
CA THR A 125 -10.02 9.02 11.05
C THR A 125 -10.67 7.84 10.30
N THR A 126 -10.19 6.61 10.51
CA THR A 126 -10.87 5.38 10.03
C THR A 126 -12.33 5.32 10.51
N SER A 127 -12.60 5.75 11.74
CA SER A 127 -13.96 5.83 12.30
C SER A 127 -14.85 6.87 11.62
N GLN A 128 -14.25 7.81 10.88
CA GLN A 128 -14.92 8.86 10.12
C GLN A 128 -15.08 8.49 8.63
N GLY A 129 -14.75 7.24 8.25
CA GLY A 129 -14.88 6.74 6.88
C GLY A 129 -13.62 6.84 6.03
N VAL A 130 -12.50 7.34 6.57
CA VAL A 130 -11.19 7.19 5.91
C VAL A 130 -10.87 5.70 5.76
N PHE A 131 -10.26 5.33 4.64
CA PHE A 131 -9.90 3.95 4.36
C PHE A 131 -9.03 3.38 5.49
N ARG A 132 -9.24 2.10 5.79
CA ARG A 132 -8.71 1.37 6.97
C ARG A 132 -7.22 1.54 7.28
N PHE A 133 -6.38 1.86 6.30
CA PHE A 133 -4.98 2.22 6.51
C PHE A 133 -4.42 2.98 5.30
N ARG A 134 -3.32 3.70 5.50
CA ARG A 134 -2.64 4.48 4.47
C ARG A 134 -1.14 4.20 4.48
N CYS A 135 -0.50 4.52 3.37
CA CYS A 135 0.94 4.47 3.21
C CYS A 135 1.52 5.88 3.30
N LEU A 136 2.75 6.00 3.79
CA LEU A 136 3.49 7.25 3.82
C LEU A 136 4.96 7.00 3.51
N ASP A 137 5.46 7.66 2.46
CA ASP A 137 6.86 7.61 2.06
C ASP A 137 7.64 8.79 2.66
N ILE A 138 8.58 8.47 3.53
CA ILE A 138 9.40 9.39 4.32
C ILE A 138 10.80 9.43 3.71
N GLU A 139 11.38 10.62 3.56
CA GLU A 139 12.76 10.75 3.08
C GLU A 139 13.75 10.06 4.02
N ALA A 140 14.87 9.57 3.49
CA ALA A 140 15.95 9.05 4.33
C ALA A 140 16.37 10.12 5.36
N PRO A 141 16.68 9.70 6.60
CA PRO A 141 17.15 10.63 7.60
C PRO A 141 18.52 11.20 7.22
N ASP A 142 18.79 12.41 7.68
CA ASP A 142 20.10 13.03 7.56
C ASP A 142 21.15 12.34 8.45
N ILE A 143 22.39 12.85 8.44
CA ILE A 143 23.49 12.32 9.25
C ILE A 143 23.22 12.35 10.76
N ASN A 144 22.32 13.23 11.22
CA ASN A 144 21.93 13.36 12.62
C ASN A 144 20.71 12.50 12.97
N GLY A 145 20.18 11.73 12.01
CA GLY A 145 18.97 10.93 12.16
C GLY A 145 17.68 11.73 11.99
N GLU A 146 17.72 12.98 11.51
CA GLU A 146 16.53 13.83 11.38
C GLU A 146 15.83 13.63 10.03
N THR A 147 14.51 13.64 10.02
CA THR A 147 13.66 13.55 8.82
C THR A 147 12.34 14.31 9.04
N VAL A 148 11.44 14.25 8.07
CA VAL A 148 10.11 14.87 8.14
C VAL A 148 9.03 13.82 7.84
N VAL A 149 8.05 13.74 8.74
CA VAL A 149 6.80 13.01 8.51
C VAL A 149 5.78 14.00 7.96
N ASP A 150 5.49 13.91 6.66
CA ASP A 150 4.48 14.77 5.99
C ASP A 150 3.20 13.99 5.71
N PHE A 151 2.24 14.03 6.64
CA PHE A 151 0.97 13.31 6.48
C PHE A 151 0.10 13.86 5.35
N ASN A 152 0.40 15.04 4.78
CA ASN A 152 -0.28 15.51 3.57
C ASN A 152 0.01 14.60 2.36
N ARG A 153 1.09 13.81 2.42
CA ARG A 153 1.49 12.83 1.41
C ARG A 153 1.03 11.41 1.72
N ALA A 154 0.23 11.21 2.78
CA ALA A 154 -0.36 9.92 3.05
C ALA A 154 -1.31 9.53 1.92
N TYR A 155 -1.15 8.32 1.39
CA TYR A 155 -1.86 7.86 0.20
C TYR A 155 -2.47 6.48 0.40
N LEU A 156 -3.47 6.16 -0.41
CA LEU A 156 -4.20 4.90 -0.37
C LEU A 156 -3.36 3.77 -0.98
N PRO A 157 -3.31 2.59 -0.34
CA PRO A 157 -2.70 1.40 -0.93
C PRO A 157 -3.53 0.90 -2.13
N ALA A 158 -2.94 0.09 -2.99
CA ALA A 158 -3.64 -0.48 -4.16
C ALA A 158 -4.93 -1.26 -3.78
N VAL A 159 -4.96 -1.89 -2.60
CA VAL A 159 -6.16 -2.58 -2.08
C VAL A 159 -7.35 -1.65 -1.77
N ALA A 160 -7.17 -0.33 -1.81
CA ALA A 160 -8.28 0.61 -1.79
C ALA A 160 -9.04 0.68 -3.13
N PHE A 161 -8.42 0.25 -4.23
CA PHE A 161 -8.95 0.34 -5.58
C PHE A 161 -9.47 -1.01 -6.09
N SER A 162 -9.00 -2.12 -5.54
CA SER A 162 -9.44 -3.47 -5.91
C SER A 162 -9.16 -4.46 -4.79
N GLU A 163 -10.12 -5.35 -4.52
CA GLU A 163 -9.99 -6.45 -3.56
C GLU A 163 -8.97 -7.52 -3.99
N HIS A 164 -8.58 -7.51 -5.27
CA HIS A 164 -7.59 -8.45 -5.81
C HIS A 164 -6.15 -8.10 -5.40
N PHE A 165 -5.89 -6.91 -4.87
CA PHE A 165 -4.57 -6.57 -4.33
C PHE A 165 -4.40 -7.11 -2.91
N LEU A 166 -3.37 -7.94 -2.72
CA LEU A 166 -3.12 -8.64 -1.46
C LEU A 166 -2.21 -7.85 -0.50
N CYS A 167 -2.37 -6.53 -0.44
CA CYS A 167 -1.51 -5.67 0.38
C CYS A 167 -1.60 -6.02 1.87
N ALA A 168 -0.46 -5.96 2.57
CA ALA A 168 -0.40 -6.07 4.01
C ALA A 168 -0.87 -4.79 4.70
N GLY A 169 -1.71 -4.95 5.73
CA GLY A 169 -2.12 -3.86 6.61
C GLY A 169 -1.01 -3.39 7.55
N PRO A 170 -1.27 -2.36 8.37
CA PRO A 170 -0.29 -1.83 9.31
C PRO A 170 0.04 -2.85 10.40
N SER A 171 1.26 -2.76 10.93
CA SER A 171 1.58 -3.46 12.19
C SER A 171 0.72 -2.89 13.33
N ILE A 172 0.50 -3.67 14.40
CA ILE A 172 -0.21 -3.20 15.60
C ILE A 172 0.42 -1.91 16.15
N ALA A 173 1.76 -1.80 16.08
CA ALA A 173 2.46 -0.62 16.57
C ALA A 173 2.31 0.63 15.69
N ASN A 174 1.81 0.49 14.46
CA ASN A 174 1.50 1.60 13.55
C ASN A 174 0.01 1.98 13.58
N GLY A 175 -0.75 1.48 14.56
CA GLY A 175 -2.08 2.01 14.88
C GLY A 175 -1.95 3.28 15.72
N LEU A 176 -2.01 4.44 15.07
CA LEU A 176 -1.88 5.73 15.74
C LEU A 176 -3.18 6.10 16.47
N ASN A 177 -3.06 6.37 17.77
CA ASN A 177 -4.14 6.95 18.57
C ASN A 177 -4.22 8.48 18.37
N LEU A 178 -4.36 8.89 17.10
CA LEU A 178 -4.35 10.26 16.59
C LEU A 178 -5.36 10.36 15.44
N GLU A 179 -6.04 11.49 15.28
CA GLU A 179 -6.87 11.75 14.10
C GLU A 179 -6.02 12.46 13.03
N VAL A 180 -5.55 11.71 12.03
CA VAL A 180 -4.69 12.25 10.97
C VAL A 180 -5.55 12.79 9.83
N GLU A 181 -6.04 14.02 10.00
CA GLU A 181 -6.85 14.76 9.02
C GLU A 181 -5.99 15.39 7.90
N ALA A 182 -5.20 14.56 7.22
CA ALA A 182 -4.31 14.94 6.13
C ALA A 182 -4.22 13.84 5.08
N GLY A 183 -3.91 14.18 3.82
CA GLY A 183 -3.70 13.20 2.76
C GLY A 183 -4.99 12.58 2.22
N GLU A 184 -4.87 11.42 1.57
CA GLU A 184 -5.98 10.73 0.92
C GLU A 184 -6.93 10.07 1.92
N LYS A 185 -8.22 9.99 1.55
CA LYS A 185 -9.30 9.50 2.41
C LYS A 185 -9.91 8.20 1.90
N TRP A 186 -10.54 8.24 0.73
CA TRP A 186 -11.17 7.09 0.08
C TRP A 186 -11.26 7.30 -1.43
N VAL A 187 -11.46 6.21 -2.17
CA VAL A 187 -11.69 6.25 -3.61
C VAL A 187 -13.14 6.65 -3.89
N VAL A 188 -13.35 7.58 -4.82
CA VAL A 188 -14.68 8.00 -5.27
C VAL A 188 -14.94 7.42 -6.65
N GLY A 189 -15.99 6.62 -6.76
CA GLY A 189 -16.41 6.00 -8.00
C GLY A 189 -17.63 5.11 -7.81
N ASP A 190 -18.15 4.59 -8.92
CA ASP A 190 -19.39 3.80 -8.94
C ASP A 190 -19.10 2.29 -8.78
N PHE A 191 -18.34 1.88 -7.77
CA PHE A 191 -17.87 0.49 -7.62
C PHE A 191 -18.98 -0.49 -7.24
#